data_AF-A0AAV1UDR5-F1
#
_entry.id   AF-A0AAV1UDR5-F1
#
_cell.length_a   1.000
_cell.length_b   1.000
_cell.length_c   1.000
_cell.angle_alpha   90.00
_cell.angle_beta   90.00
_cell.angle_gamma   90.00
#
_symmetry.space_group_name_H-M   'P 1'
#
loop_
_entity.id
_entity.type
_entity.pdbx_description
1 polymer ?
#
loop_
_entity_poly.entity_id
_entity_poly.type
_entity_poly.pdbx_seq_one_letter_code
_entity_poly.pdbx_strand_id
1 'polypeptide(L)'
;MDQHLKQVAEDEPNVAFIIQRSNNSNTVVYAGCKSADGDVLDRSNPIKVYWIMFEKEGKPREELNMIERTTAYGVTSKPSDVPGEFMVAIASLRDRDCTLRLDEHGNVMALTTIDGKKGMLLRRVFVQATTSWGIPTVDYVDIFGVHPITFEPVYERKKNK
;
A
#
# COMPACT_ATOMS: atom_id res chain seq x y z
N MET A 1 -14.97 -2.17 -2.02
CA MET A 1 -13.71 -2.19 -1.24
C MET A 1 -13.31 -3.65 -1.02
N ASP A 2 -12.06 -4.00 -1.32
CA ASP A 2 -11.47 -5.34 -1.12
C ASP A 2 -11.65 -5.81 0.34
N GLN A 3 -11.99 -7.08 0.58
CA GLN A 3 -12.31 -7.60 1.91
C GLN A 3 -11.11 -7.52 2.88
N HIS A 4 -9.89 -7.74 2.39
CA HIS A 4 -8.68 -7.69 3.22
C HIS A 4 -8.37 -6.24 3.62
N LEU A 5 -8.55 -5.31 2.67
CA LEU A 5 -8.41 -3.89 2.98
C LEU A 5 -9.48 -3.40 3.96
N LYS A 6 -10.72 -3.88 3.83
CA LYS A 6 -11.80 -3.58 4.79
C LYS A 6 -11.44 -4.02 6.20
N GLN A 7 -10.91 -5.24 6.36
CA GLN A 7 -10.47 -5.74 7.66
C GLN A 7 -9.42 -4.84 8.30
N VAL A 8 -8.43 -4.38 7.52
CA VAL A 8 -7.41 -3.45 8.03
C VAL A 8 -8.00 -2.07 8.35
N ALA A 9 -8.98 -1.61 7.57
CA ALA A 9 -9.63 -0.31 7.79
C ALA A 9 -10.42 -0.23 9.11
N GLU A 10 -10.80 -1.36 9.70
CA GLU A 10 -11.40 -1.41 11.04
C GLU A 10 -10.40 -0.97 12.13
N ASP A 11 -9.12 -1.31 11.95
CA ASP A 11 -8.03 -0.96 12.89
C ASP A 11 -7.30 0.34 12.49
N GLU A 12 -7.16 0.62 11.19
CA GLU A 12 -6.49 1.80 10.63
C GLU A 12 -7.38 2.48 9.58
N PRO A 13 -8.23 3.44 9.99
CA PRO A 13 -9.19 4.08 9.08
C PRO A 13 -8.54 4.91 7.97
N ASN A 14 -7.27 5.28 8.12
CA ASN A 14 -6.51 6.03 7.11
C ASN A 14 -5.66 5.12 6.20
N VAL A 15 -5.93 3.81 6.17
CA VAL A 15 -5.23 2.88 5.28
C VAL A 15 -5.47 3.25 3.81
N ALA A 16 -4.37 3.49 3.10
CA ALA A 16 -4.39 3.79 1.67
C ALA A 16 -4.45 2.50 0.84
N PHE A 17 -3.57 1.56 1.16
CA PHE A 17 -3.52 0.22 0.57
C PHE A 17 -2.72 -0.73 1.48
N ILE A 18 -2.73 -2.01 1.14
CA ILE A 18 -2.01 -3.04 1.88
C ILE A 18 -1.17 -3.93 0.98
N ILE A 19 -0.13 -4.54 1.54
CA ILE A 19 0.62 -5.62 0.91
C ILE A 19 0.51 -6.89 1.75
N GLN A 20 0.12 -7.98 1.11
CA GLN A 20 0.01 -9.31 1.70
C GLN A 20 0.89 -10.30 0.93
N ARG A 21 1.15 -11.44 1.54
CA ARG A 21 1.99 -12.51 0.98
C ARG A 21 1.31 -13.86 1.10
N SER A 22 1.77 -14.82 0.33
CA SER A 22 1.29 -16.20 0.37
C SER A 22 1.71 -16.99 1.61
N ASN A 23 2.71 -16.53 2.38
CA ASN A 23 3.32 -17.32 3.45
C ASN A 23 2.62 -17.19 4.81
N ASN A 24 1.83 -16.15 5.04
CA ASN A 24 1.01 -15.95 6.24
C ASN A 24 -0.02 -14.81 6.02
N SER A 25 -0.90 -14.60 7.00
CA SER A 25 -1.90 -13.53 6.97
C SER A 25 -1.41 -12.15 7.46
N ASN A 26 -0.15 -12.04 7.92
CA ASN A 26 0.39 -10.76 8.35
C ASN A 26 0.38 -9.78 7.18
N THR A 27 0.01 -8.54 7.48
CA THR A 27 -0.29 -7.55 6.45
C THR A 27 0.56 -6.31 6.67
N VAL A 28 1.27 -5.87 5.62
CA VAL A 28 1.94 -4.57 5.62
C VAL A 28 0.91 -3.51 5.27
N VAL A 29 0.77 -2.53 6.14
CA VAL A 29 -0.22 -1.46 6.06
C VAL A 29 0.47 -0.17 5.66
N TYR A 30 -0.02 0.47 4.61
CA TYR A 30 0.39 1.80 4.19
C TYR A 30 -0.74 2.76 4.49
N ALA A 31 -0.53 3.63 5.46
CA ALA A 31 -1.56 4.53 5.97
C ALA A 31 -1.14 5.99 5.80
N GLY A 32 -2.09 6.83 5.39
CA GLY A 32 -1.86 8.27 5.32
C GLY A 32 -1.82 8.87 6.72
N CYS A 33 -0.89 9.78 6.94
CA CYS A 33 -0.87 10.63 8.13
C CYS A 33 -1.50 11.96 7.76
N LYS A 34 -2.52 12.38 8.51
CA LYS A 34 -3.17 13.67 8.34
C LYS A 34 -2.57 14.69 9.30
N SER A 35 -2.73 15.97 8.99
CA SER A 35 -2.47 17.06 9.93
C SER A 35 -3.36 16.94 11.17
N ALA A 36 -3.06 17.72 12.21
CA ALA A 36 -3.87 17.74 13.43
C ALA A 36 -5.36 18.07 13.16
N ASP A 37 -5.62 18.96 12.19
CA ASP A 37 -6.99 19.34 11.80
C ASP A 37 -7.66 18.31 10.88
N GLY A 38 -6.90 17.35 10.34
CA GLY A 38 -7.43 16.25 9.52
C GLY A 38 -7.69 16.57 8.05
N ASP A 39 -7.64 17.85 7.66
CA ASP A 39 -8.04 18.33 6.33
C ASP A 39 -6.98 18.15 5.24
N VAL A 40 -5.71 17.93 5.63
CA VAL A 40 -4.60 17.72 4.71
C VAL A 40 -3.69 16.60 5.19
N LEU A 41 -2.89 16.03 4.28
CA LEU A 41 -1.82 15.12 4.67
C LEU A 41 -0.70 15.88 5.40
N ASP A 42 -0.06 15.21 6.36
CA ASP A 42 1.11 15.73 7.05
C ASP A 42 2.23 16.02 6.05
N ARG A 43 2.84 17.21 6.13
CA ARG A 43 3.81 17.66 5.12
C ARG A 43 5.17 16.98 5.24
N SER A 44 5.53 16.53 6.44
CA SER A 44 6.83 15.95 6.72
C SER A 44 6.79 14.43 6.58
N ASN A 45 5.68 13.81 7.01
CA ASN A 45 5.48 12.36 7.05
C ASN A 45 4.07 12.00 6.57
N PRO A 46 3.72 12.23 5.30
CA PRO A 46 2.36 12.03 4.77
C PRO A 46 1.90 10.57 4.77
N ILE A 47 2.84 9.62 4.92
CA ILE A 47 2.59 8.19 4.88
C ILE A 47 3.46 7.47 5.90
N LYS A 48 2.88 6.49 6.58
CA LYS A 48 3.56 5.55 7.45
C LYS A 48 3.34 4.12 6.95
N VAL A 49 4.30 3.25 7.26
CA VAL A 49 4.26 1.83 6.90
C VAL A 49 4.65 0.98 8.10
N TYR A 50 3.85 -0.06 8.36
CA TYR A 50 4.06 -0.97 9.48
C TYR A 50 3.35 -2.31 9.22
N TRP A 51 3.62 -3.32 10.05
CA TRP A 51 2.92 -4.61 10.04
C TRP A 51 1.72 -4.61 10.97
N ILE A 52 0.64 -5.26 10.56
CA ILE A 52 -0.35 -5.85 11.49
C ILE A 52 -0.16 -7.36 11.48
N MET A 53 0.11 -7.92 12.65
CA MET A 53 0.45 -9.33 12.82
C MET A 53 -0.79 -10.19 13.05
N PHE A 54 -1.58 -10.42 12.00
CA PHE A 54 -2.83 -11.18 12.08
C PHE A 54 -2.68 -12.63 12.57
N GLU A 55 -1.48 -13.21 12.49
CA GLU A 55 -1.17 -14.55 13.05
C GLU A 55 -1.01 -14.56 14.58
N LYS A 56 -0.94 -13.39 15.22
CA LYS A 56 -0.77 -13.25 16.67
C LYS A 56 -2.07 -12.82 17.32
N GLU A 57 -2.32 -13.33 18.52
CA GLU A 57 -3.44 -12.88 19.35
C GLU A 57 -3.37 -11.36 19.58
N GLY A 58 -4.51 -10.69 19.49
CA GLY A 58 -4.59 -9.23 19.60
C GLY A 58 -4.05 -8.45 18.40
N LYS A 59 -3.52 -9.12 17.36
CA LYS A 59 -3.08 -8.52 16.08
C LYS A 59 -2.15 -7.30 16.27
N PRO A 60 -1.05 -7.43 17.04
CA PRO A 60 -0.20 -6.29 17.38
C PRO A 60 0.39 -5.62 16.12
N ARG A 61 0.66 -4.32 16.25
CA ARG A 61 1.40 -3.55 15.25
C ARG A 61 2.90 -3.69 15.48
N GLU A 62 3.65 -3.90 14.41
CA GLU A 62 5.12 -3.97 14.45
C GLU A 62 5.75 -3.06 13.39
N GLU A 63 6.84 -2.39 13.74
CA GLU A 63 7.61 -1.58 12.79
C GLU A 63 8.40 -2.43 11.82
N LEU A 64 8.66 -1.91 10.62
CA LEU A 64 9.59 -2.56 9.69
C LEU A 64 11.00 -2.56 10.27
N ASN A 65 11.67 -3.71 10.23
CA ASN A 65 13.10 -3.76 10.48
C ASN A 65 13.89 -3.08 9.34
N MET A 66 15.19 -2.83 9.54
CA MET A 66 16.02 -2.11 8.57
C MET A 66 16.08 -2.79 7.19
N ILE A 67 16.11 -4.13 7.16
CA ILE A 67 16.16 -4.88 5.91
C ILE A 67 14.85 -4.75 5.15
N GLU A 68 13.72 -4.97 5.80
CA GLU A 68 12.38 -4.82 5.21
C GLU A 68 12.14 -3.40 4.68
N ARG A 69 12.55 -2.39 5.47
CA ARG A 69 12.45 -0.97 5.12
C ARG A 69 13.28 -0.61 3.89
N THR A 70 14.39 -1.29 3.63
CA THR A 70 15.27 -0.95 2.50
C THR A 70 14.98 -1.78 1.25
N THR A 71 14.46 -2.99 1.41
CA THR A 71 14.38 -3.98 0.32
C THR A 71 12.97 -4.23 -0.22
N ALA A 72 11.94 -4.28 0.64
CA ALA A 72 10.64 -4.82 0.25
C ALA A 72 9.47 -3.87 0.52
N TYR A 73 9.44 -3.24 1.69
CA TYR A 73 8.25 -2.53 2.20
C TYR A 73 8.50 -1.07 2.54
N GLY A 74 9.73 -0.59 2.38
CA GLY A 74 10.03 0.82 2.55
C GLY A 74 9.17 1.73 1.71
N VAL A 75 8.83 2.88 2.27
CA VAL A 75 8.17 3.97 1.57
C VAL A 75 8.99 5.24 1.74
N THR A 76 9.16 5.97 0.64
CA THR A 76 9.62 7.36 0.67
C THR A 76 8.55 8.24 0.05
N SER A 77 8.52 9.51 0.46
CA SER A 77 7.58 10.48 -0.09
C SER A 77 8.24 11.82 -0.29
N LYS A 78 7.72 12.58 -1.25
CA LYS A 78 8.05 13.98 -1.49
C LYS A 78 6.81 14.73 -1.97
N PRO A 79 6.71 16.04 -1.72
CA PRO A 79 5.66 16.86 -2.32
C PRO A 79 5.63 16.71 -3.84
N SER A 80 4.44 16.73 -4.43
CA SER A 80 4.25 16.87 -5.88
C SER A 80 4.09 18.35 -6.27
N ASP A 81 3.94 18.62 -7.57
CA ASP A 81 3.59 19.95 -8.08
C ASP A 81 2.12 20.33 -7.82
N VAL A 82 1.29 19.37 -7.36
CA VAL A 82 -0.11 19.57 -7.00
C VAL A 82 -0.22 19.77 -5.48
N PRO A 83 -0.83 20.88 -5.00
CA PRO A 83 -1.03 21.11 -3.58
C PRO A 83 -1.82 19.98 -2.90
N GLY A 84 -1.33 19.52 -1.75
CA GLY A 84 -1.96 18.45 -0.97
C GLY A 84 -1.69 17.03 -1.50
N GLU A 85 -0.89 16.90 -2.55
CA GLU A 85 -0.53 15.64 -3.18
C GLU A 85 0.97 15.34 -3.00
N PHE A 86 1.27 14.07 -2.73
CA PHE A 86 2.64 13.57 -2.54
C PHE A 86 2.96 12.47 -3.54
N MET A 87 4.14 12.55 -4.14
CA MET A 87 4.72 11.40 -4.85
C MET A 87 5.26 10.42 -3.82
N VAL A 88 4.90 9.15 -3.97
CA VAL A 88 5.28 8.06 -3.08
C VAL A 88 6.03 7.00 -3.87
N ALA A 89 7.18 6.58 -3.37
CA ALA A 89 7.93 5.46 -3.92
C ALA A 89 7.92 4.30 -2.93
N ILE A 90 7.46 3.14 -3.39
CA ILE A 90 7.35 1.93 -2.58
C ILE A 90 8.42 0.96 -3.05
N ALA A 91 9.20 0.40 -2.13
CA ALA A 91 10.38 -0.41 -2.44
C ALA A 91 10.06 -1.60 -3.37
N SER A 92 8.87 -2.18 -3.27
CA SER A 92 8.38 -3.31 -4.08
C SER A 92 7.61 -2.91 -5.35
N LEU A 93 7.29 -1.63 -5.56
CA LEU A 93 6.56 -1.14 -6.73
C LEU A 93 7.34 -0.04 -7.47
N ARG A 94 8.67 -0.17 -7.55
CA ARG A 94 9.55 0.85 -8.17
C ARG A 94 9.34 1.05 -9.67
N ASP A 95 8.60 0.15 -10.32
CA ASP A 95 8.28 0.22 -11.74
C ASP A 95 7.09 1.13 -12.08
N ARG A 96 6.46 1.74 -11.06
CA ARG A 96 5.30 2.61 -11.24
C ARG A 96 5.33 3.78 -10.28
N ASP A 97 4.78 4.88 -10.73
CA ASP A 97 4.54 6.03 -9.87
C ASP A 97 3.35 5.75 -8.95
N CYS A 98 3.48 6.14 -7.68
CA CYS A 98 2.37 6.22 -6.76
C CYS A 98 2.20 7.67 -6.29
N THR A 99 0.94 8.05 -6.13
CA THR A 99 0.53 9.35 -5.64
C THR A 99 -0.35 9.16 -4.42
N LEU A 100 -0.13 9.95 -3.37
CA LEU A 100 -0.95 9.98 -2.17
C LEU A 100 -1.66 11.33 -2.04
N ARG A 101 -2.97 11.32 -1.85
CA ARG A 101 -3.79 12.51 -1.62
C ARG A 101 -5.04 12.17 -0.80
N LEU A 102 -5.78 13.19 -0.39
CA LEU A 102 -7.13 13.01 0.14
C LEU A 102 -8.17 13.14 -0.98
N ASP A 103 -9.30 12.45 -0.83
CA ASP A 103 -10.52 12.75 -1.61
C ASP A 103 -11.29 13.94 -1.00
N GLU A 104 -12.41 14.30 -1.63
CA GLU A 104 -13.28 15.40 -1.18
C GLU A 104 -13.95 15.15 0.18
N HIS A 105 -13.93 13.91 0.66
CA HIS A 105 -14.44 13.50 1.97
C HIS A 105 -13.32 13.29 3.00
N GLY A 106 -12.06 13.62 2.64
CA GLY A 106 -10.91 13.44 3.49
C GLY A 106 -10.39 12.00 3.59
N ASN A 107 -10.85 11.07 2.76
CA ASN A 107 -10.31 9.70 2.75
C ASN A 107 -8.94 9.65 2.07
N VAL A 108 -8.04 8.82 2.59
CA VAL A 108 -6.70 8.64 2.01
C VAL A 108 -6.79 7.82 0.72
N MET A 109 -6.22 8.35 -0.36
CA MET A 109 -6.14 7.73 -1.67
C MET A 109 -4.69 7.48 -2.05
N ALA A 110 -4.34 6.22 -2.37
CA ALA A 110 -3.15 5.90 -3.14
C ALA A 110 -3.55 5.64 -4.60
N LEU A 111 -2.99 6.41 -5.52
CA LEU A 111 -3.24 6.34 -6.96
C LEU A 111 -2.00 5.83 -7.68
N THR A 112 -2.19 4.92 -8.62
CA THR A 112 -1.08 4.37 -9.42
C THR A 112 -1.56 3.92 -10.80
N THR A 113 -0.63 3.39 -11.60
CA THR A 113 -0.95 2.68 -12.83
C THR A 113 -1.17 1.20 -12.53
N ILE A 114 -2.30 0.65 -12.98
CA ILE A 114 -2.63 -0.77 -12.86
C ILE A 114 -3.12 -1.25 -14.23
N ASP A 115 -2.45 -2.26 -14.80
CA ASP A 115 -2.77 -2.82 -16.12
C ASP A 115 -2.81 -1.74 -17.22
N GLY A 116 -1.81 -0.86 -17.23
CA GLY A 116 -1.70 0.27 -18.16
C GLY A 116 -2.68 1.42 -17.92
N LYS A 117 -3.65 1.29 -17.01
CA LYS A 117 -4.61 2.34 -16.66
C LYS A 117 -4.04 3.23 -15.57
N LYS A 118 -3.82 4.52 -15.88
CA LYS A 118 -3.29 5.52 -14.93
C LYS A 118 -4.35 6.00 -13.95
N GLY A 119 -3.92 6.46 -12.77
CA GLY A 119 -4.81 7.12 -11.80
C GLY A 119 -5.82 6.17 -11.14
N MET A 120 -5.51 4.88 -11.07
CA MET A 120 -6.36 3.88 -10.43
C MET A 120 -6.09 3.86 -8.93
N LEU A 121 -7.14 3.69 -8.11
CA LEU A 121 -7.01 3.52 -6.67
C LEU A 121 -6.37 2.16 -6.37
N LEU A 122 -5.15 2.17 -5.85
CA LEU A 122 -4.49 0.98 -5.34
C LEU A 122 -5.21 0.52 -4.07
N ARG A 123 -5.55 -0.77 -3.99
CA ARG A 123 -6.23 -1.34 -2.82
C ARG A 123 -5.39 -2.39 -2.12
N ARG A 124 -4.86 -3.35 -2.88
CA ARG A 124 -4.07 -4.44 -2.35
C ARG A 124 -3.02 -4.89 -3.34
N VAL A 125 -1.84 -5.19 -2.84
CA VAL A 125 -0.83 -5.97 -3.55
C VAL A 125 -0.71 -7.32 -2.85
N PHE A 126 -0.74 -8.40 -3.60
CA PHE A 126 -0.52 -9.75 -3.08
C PHE A 126 0.72 -10.35 -3.75
N VAL A 127 1.65 -10.80 -2.92
CA VAL A 127 2.92 -11.39 -3.36
C VAL A 127 2.85 -12.89 -3.18
N GLN A 128 2.81 -13.63 -4.28
CA GLN A 128 3.06 -15.06 -4.24
C GLN A 128 4.56 -15.27 -4.16
N ALA A 129 5.01 -15.82 -3.05
CA ALA A 129 6.39 -16.21 -2.84
C ALA A 129 6.48 -17.73 -2.60
N THR A 130 7.53 -18.33 -3.14
CA THR A 130 7.98 -19.67 -2.81
C THR A 130 9.36 -19.60 -2.17
N THR A 131 9.76 -20.68 -1.50
CA THR A 131 11.10 -20.83 -0.97
C THR A 131 11.69 -22.10 -1.54
N SER A 132 12.81 -21.97 -2.25
CA SER A 132 13.60 -23.12 -2.71
C SER A 132 15.00 -22.98 -2.14
N TRP A 133 15.52 -24.06 -1.54
CA TRP A 133 16.87 -24.07 -0.91
C TRP A 133 17.08 -22.95 0.13
N GLY A 134 16.02 -22.51 0.82
CA GLY A 134 16.08 -21.43 1.80
C GLY A 134 16.10 -20.01 1.20
N ILE A 135 16.05 -19.86 -0.12
CA ILE A 135 16.01 -18.56 -0.81
C ILE A 135 14.56 -18.20 -1.15
N PRO A 136 14.02 -17.09 -0.61
CA PRO A 136 12.70 -16.59 -1.00
C PRO A 136 12.73 -16.11 -2.45
N THR A 137 11.80 -16.61 -3.26
CA THR A 137 11.59 -16.18 -4.65
C THR A 137 10.17 -15.67 -4.78
N VAL A 138 9.98 -14.58 -5.54
CA VAL A 138 8.65 -14.08 -5.89
C VAL A 138 8.24 -14.70 -7.22
N ASP A 139 7.21 -15.53 -7.20
CA ASP A 139 6.67 -16.18 -8.40
C ASP A 139 5.85 -15.18 -9.22
N TYR A 140 4.94 -14.47 -8.54
CA TYR A 140 4.13 -13.41 -9.13
C TYR A 140 3.65 -12.40 -8.08
N VAL A 141 3.25 -11.24 -8.58
CA VAL A 141 2.62 -10.17 -7.82
C VAL A 141 1.29 -9.84 -8.46
N ASP A 142 0.23 -9.90 -7.67
CA ASP A 142 -1.10 -9.43 -8.04
C ASP A 142 -1.34 -8.03 -7.48
N ILE A 143 -1.82 -7.13 -8.30
CA ILE A 143 -2.10 -5.74 -7.96
C ILE A 143 -3.58 -5.49 -8.21
N PHE A 144 -4.31 -5.21 -7.15
CA PHE A 144 -5.74 -4.98 -7.15
C PHE A 144 -6.02 -3.50 -6.91
N GLY A 145 -6.89 -2.94 -7.75
CA GLY A 145 -7.37 -1.58 -7.59
C GLY A 145 -8.78 -1.39 -8.09
N VAL A 146 -9.23 -0.14 -8.09
CA VAL A 146 -10.51 0.26 -8.67
C VAL A 146 -10.37 1.60 -9.38
N HIS A 147 -11.25 1.88 -10.35
CA HIS A 147 -11.41 3.22 -10.88
C HIS A 147 -11.90 4.18 -9.78
N PRO A 148 -11.34 5.39 -9.62
CA PRO A 148 -11.64 6.26 -8.49
C PRO A 148 -13.07 6.78 -8.43
N ILE A 149 -13.75 6.87 -9.58
CA ILE A 149 -15.13 7.38 -9.70
C ILE A 149 -16.15 6.24 -9.83
N THR A 150 -16.01 5.37 -10.83
CA THR A 150 -16.97 4.29 -11.10
C THR A 150 -16.84 3.09 -10.15
N PHE A 151 -15.75 3.00 -9.39
CA PHE A 151 -15.39 1.86 -8.54
C PHE A 151 -15.28 0.51 -9.26
N GLU A 152 -15.21 0.53 -10.60
CA GLU A 152 -14.96 -0.68 -11.38
C GLU A 152 -13.60 -1.28 -11.03
N PRO A 153 -13.52 -2.61 -10.83
CA PRO A 153 -12.27 -3.26 -10.46
C PRO A 153 -11.25 -3.21 -11.61
N VAL A 154 -9.99 -3.01 -11.25
CA VAL A 154 -8.83 -3.16 -12.14
C VAL A 154 -7.83 -4.10 -11.49
N TYR A 155 -7.13 -4.87 -12.31
CA TYR A 155 -6.26 -5.94 -11.85
C TYR A 155 -5.08 -6.13 -12.79
N GLU A 156 -3.89 -6.31 -12.22
CA GLU A 156 -2.66 -6.62 -12.93
C GLU A 156 -1.95 -7.78 -12.24
N ARG A 157 -1.49 -8.78 -13.01
CA ARG A 157 -0.54 -9.78 -12.54
C ARG A 157 0.80 -9.59 -13.21
N LYS A 158 1.84 -9.48 -12.39
CA LYS A 158 3.23 -9.47 -12.82
C LYS A 158 3.87 -10.80 -12.47
N LYS A 159 4.59 -11.39 -13.40
CA LYS A 159 5.51 -12.50 -13.13
C LYS A 159 6.93 -11.96 -13.22
N ASN A 160 7.83 -12.43 -12.37
CA ASN A 160 9.25 -12.21 -12.62
C ASN A 160 9.59 -12.96 -13.91
N LYS A 161 10.07 -12.24 -14.92
CA LYS A 161 10.70 -12.83 -16.10
C LYS A 161 12.13 -13.22 -15.78
#